data_AF-A0A0A2FD18-F1
#
_entry.id   AF-A0A0A2FD18-F1
#
_cell.length_a   1.000
_cell.length_b   1.000
_cell.length_c   1.000
_cell.angle_alpha   90.00
_cell.angle_beta   90.00
_cell.angle_gamma   90.00
#
_symmetry.space_group_name_H-M   'P 1'
#
loop_
_entity.id
_entity.type
_entity.pdbx_description
1 polymer ?
#
loop_
_entity_poly.entity_id
_entity_poly.type
_entity_poly.pdbx_seq_one_letter_code
_entity_poly.pdbx_strand_id
1 'polypeptide(L)'
;MKKVSAKQAQRNREIAKIKNDLSPFCEICGRKATDAAHLLPKSIYPEYYTLKDNIVGLCRECHHKYDNDLTFRKRQKSLYERVCKYDEEAAKRHFQIWE
;
A
#
# COMPACT_ATOMS: atom_id res chain seq x y z
N MET A 1 4.33 -27.74 -3.26
CA MET A 1 4.16 -26.42 -2.60
C MET A 1 4.95 -26.40 -1.31
N LYS A 2 5.76 -25.37 -1.05
CA LYS A 2 6.50 -25.25 0.23
C LYS A 2 5.50 -25.05 1.38
N LYS A 3 5.72 -25.75 2.50
CA LYS A 3 4.92 -25.61 3.72
C LYS A 3 5.15 -24.21 4.31
N VAL A 4 4.12 -23.37 4.34
CA VAL A 4 4.19 -22.05 4.97
C VAL A 4 4.07 -22.17 6.48
N SER A 5 4.74 -21.30 7.24
CA SER A 5 4.59 -21.27 8.70
C SER A 5 3.16 -20.87 9.09
N ALA A 6 2.70 -21.28 10.27
CA ALA A 6 1.38 -20.90 10.78
C ALA A 6 1.19 -19.38 10.81
N LYS A 7 2.23 -18.63 11.19
CA LYS A 7 2.26 -17.16 11.17
C LYS A 7 2.07 -16.59 9.75
N GLN A 8 2.77 -17.15 8.75
CA GLN A 8 2.59 -16.70 7.37
C GLN A 8 1.21 -17.08 6.82
N ALA A 9 0.69 -18.24 7.19
CA ALA A 9 -0.66 -18.65 6.81
C ALA A 9 -1.73 -17.71 7.36
N GLN A 10 -1.58 -17.26 8.63
CA GLN A 10 -2.47 -16.25 9.21
C GLN A 10 -2.40 -14.93 8.44
N ARG A 11 -1.20 -14.40 8.22
CA ARG A 11 -1.03 -13.15 7.46
C ARG A 11 -1.63 -13.24 6.05
N ASN A 12 -1.44 -14.36 5.36
CA ASN A 12 -2.03 -14.58 4.04
C ASN A 12 -3.57 -14.52 4.07
N ARG A 13 -4.21 -15.06 5.12
CA ARG A 13 -5.67 -14.98 5.30
C ARG A 13 -6.12 -13.55 5.54
N GLU A 14 -5.40 -12.78 6.36
CA GLU A 14 -5.69 -11.36 6.60
C GLU A 14 -5.57 -10.54 5.31
N ILE A 15 -4.49 -10.72 4.54
CA ILE A 15 -4.32 -10.07 3.23
C ILE A 15 -5.45 -10.45 2.27
N ALA A 16 -5.85 -11.72 2.22
CA ALA A 16 -6.94 -12.14 1.33
C ALA A 16 -8.26 -11.45 1.67
N LYS A 17 -8.58 -11.29 2.96
CA LYS A 17 -9.76 -10.53 3.41
C LYS A 17 -9.67 -9.07 2.98
N ILE A 18 -8.54 -8.42 3.22
CA ILE A 18 -8.32 -7.02 2.82
C ILE A 18 -8.51 -6.85 1.31
N LYS A 19 -7.92 -7.75 0.51
CA LYS A 19 -8.04 -7.72 -0.97
C LYS A 19 -9.49 -7.82 -1.46
N ASN A 20 -10.32 -8.63 -0.79
CA ASN A 20 -11.73 -8.76 -1.14
C ASN A 20 -12.54 -7.50 -0.85
N ASP A 21 -12.11 -6.69 0.13
CA ASP A 21 -12.76 -5.44 0.52
C ASP A 21 -12.28 -4.22 -0.29
N LEU A 22 -11.26 -4.38 -1.14
CA LEU A 22 -10.71 -3.26 -1.90
C LEU A 22 -11.69 -2.79 -2.96
N SER A 23 -11.69 -1.47 -3.21
CA SER A 23 -12.34 -0.89 -4.38
C SER A 23 -11.82 -1.55 -5.66
N PRO A 24 -12.70 -1.87 -6.63
CA PRO A 24 -12.27 -2.38 -7.93
C PRO A 24 -11.59 -1.31 -8.80
N PHE A 25 -11.50 -0.07 -8.31
CA PHE A 25 -10.91 1.07 -9.00
C PHE A 25 -9.59 1.50 -8.34
N CYS A 26 -8.70 2.00 -9.16
CA CYS A 26 -7.40 2.51 -8.76
C CYS A 26 -7.57 3.79 -7.94
N GLU A 27 -7.01 3.79 -6.74
CA GLU A 27 -7.08 4.93 -5.82
C GLU A 27 -6.44 6.22 -6.38
N ILE A 28 -5.54 6.10 -7.36
CA ILE A 28 -4.82 7.24 -7.95
C ILE A 28 -5.52 7.78 -9.21
N CYS A 29 -6.01 6.91 -10.11
CA CYS A 29 -6.49 7.33 -11.43
C CYS A 29 -7.92 6.89 -11.78
N GLY A 30 -8.61 6.17 -10.89
CA GLY A 30 -9.99 5.70 -11.11
C GLY A 30 -10.17 4.56 -12.13
N ARG A 31 -9.15 4.20 -12.91
CA ARG A 31 -9.20 3.02 -13.80
C ARG A 31 -9.29 1.72 -12.99
N LYS A 32 -9.67 0.60 -13.62
CA LYS A 32 -9.74 -0.70 -12.94
C LYS A 32 -8.44 -1.05 -12.22
N ALA A 33 -8.53 -1.38 -10.94
CA ALA A 33 -7.42 -1.88 -10.15
C ALA A 33 -7.10 -3.32 -10.54
N THR A 34 -5.81 -3.61 -10.63
CA THR A 34 -5.28 -4.95 -10.95
C THR A 34 -4.48 -5.54 -9.82
N ASP A 35 -3.92 -4.68 -8.98
CA ASP A 35 -2.96 -5.04 -7.95
C ASP A 35 -3.34 -4.40 -6.61
N ALA A 36 -3.12 -5.14 -5.53
CA ALA A 36 -3.11 -4.59 -4.19
C ALA A 36 -1.69 -4.12 -3.88
N ALA A 37 -1.54 -2.83 -3.58
CA ALA A 37 -0.26 -2.19 -3.31
C ALA A 37 -0.18 -1.79 -1.83
N HIS A 38 1.01 -1.96 -1.25
CA HIS A 38 1.33 -1.45 0.09
C HIS A 38 1.79 0.01 -0.03
N LEU A 39 1.15 0.95 0.68
CA LEU A 39 1.55 2.36 0.68
C LEU A 39 2.90 2.57 1.34
N LEU A 40 3.12 1.91 2.48
CA LEU A 40 4.42 1.75 3.14
C LEU A 40 4.95 0.34 2.87
N PRO A 41 6.17 0.21 2.31
CA PRO A 41 6.69 -1.08 1.86
C PRO A 41 7.01 -2.01 3.03
N LYS A 42 6.57 -3.27 2.91
CA LYS A 42 6.75 -4.35 3.91
C LYS A 42 8.20 -4.62 4.34
N SER A 43 9.19 -4.26 3.51
CA SER A 43 10.61 -4.45 3.81
C SER A 43 11.13 -3.41 4.79
N ILE A 44 10.50 -2.24 4.84
CA ILE A 44 10.90 -1.13 5.71
C ILE A 44 9.95 -1.04 6.91
N TYR A 45 8.65 -1.27 6.70
CA TYR A 45 7.61 -1.16 7.72
C TYR A 45 6.81 -2.47 7.84
N PRO A 46 7.42 -3.57 8.31
CA PRO A 46 6.77 -4.87 8.42
C PRO A 46 5.56 -4.90 9.38
N GLU A 47 5.48 -3.97 10.32
CA GLU A 47 4.38 -3.76 11.26
C GLU A 47 3.06 -3.40 10.57
N TYR A 48 3.12 -2.73 9.42
CA TYR A 48 1.94 -2.34 8.63
C TYR A 48 1.57 -3.36 7.55
N TYR A 49 2.17 -4.55 7.59
CA TYR A 49 2.00 -5.55 6.52
C TYR A 49 0.54 -5.97 6.31
N THR A 50 -0.23 -6.13 7.40
CA THR A 50 -1.67 -6.50 7.36
C THR A 50 -2.59 -5.37 7.81
N LEU A 51 -2.09 -4.13 7.87
CA LEU A 51 -2.92 -2.95 8.14
C LEU A 51 -3.77 -2.61 6.91
N LYS A 52 -5.10 -2.60 7.06
CA LYS A 52 -6.04 -2.33 5.96
C LYS A 52 -5.78 -0.97 5.30
N ASP A 53 -5.53 0.07 6.09
CA ASP A 53 -5.30 1.43 5.58
C ASP A 53 -3.96 1.58 4.83
N ASN A 54 -3.03 0.63 5.02
CA ASN A 54 -1.76 0.57 4.30
C ASN A 54 -1.86 -0.16 2.95
N ILE A 55 -3.03 -0.72 2.59
CA ILE A 55 -3.21 -1.51 1.38
C ILE A 55 -4.30 -0.87 0.51
N VAL A 56 -3.96 -0.59 -0.75
CA VAL A 56 -4.88 0.04 -1.71
C VAL A 56 -4.93 -0.70 -3.04
N GLY A 57 -6.04 -0.58 -3.76
CA GLY A 57 -6.15 -1.07 -5.13
C GLY A 57 -5.52 -0.07 -6.10
N LEU A 58 -4.57 -0.52 -6.93
CA LEU A 58 -3.96 0.29 -7.99
C LEU A 58 -4.03 -0.44 -9.34
N CYS A 59 -4.07 0.33 -10.42
CA CYS A 59 -3.76 -0.21 -11.75
C CYS A 59 -2.23 -0.39 -11.87
N ARG A 60 -1.80 -1.33 -12.71
CA ARG A 60 -0.39 -1.66 -12.91
C ARG A 60 0.52 -0.46 -13.19
N GLU A 61 0.05 0.50 -13.99
CA GLU A 61 0.82 1.70 -14.33
C GLU A 61 1.04 2.61 -13.10
N CYS A 62 -0.04 2.90 -12.35
CA CYS A 62 0.05 3.71 -11.14
C CYS A 62 0.87 3.00 -10.05
N HIS A 63 0.74 1.68 -9.90
CA HIS A 63 1.55 0.90 -8.97
C HIS A 63 3.04 1.00 -9.30
N HIS A 64 3.41 0.78 -10.57
CA HIS A 64 4.80 0.89 -11.02
C HIS A 64 5.36 2.30 -10.79
N LYS A 65 4.61 3.35 -11.14
CA LYS A 65 5.03 4.74 -10.91
C LYS A 65 5.14 5.06 -9.42
N TYR A 66 4.22 4.58 -8.59
CA TYR A 66 4.28 4.77 -7.14
C TYR A 66 5.56 4.17 -6.54
N ASP A 67 5.94 2.96 -6.96
CA ASP A 67 7.13 2.27 -6.45
C ASP A 67 8.45 2.88 -6.96
N ASN A 68 8.48 3.34 -8.21
CA ASN A 68 9.74 3.66 -8.90
C ASN A 68 9.95 5.15 -9.23
N ASP A 69 8.92 5.99 -9.11
CA ASP A 69 9.00 7.42 -9.38
C ASP A 69 8.64 8.23 -8.12
N LEU A 70 9.68 8.76 -7.48
CA LEU A 70 9.55 9.59 -6.28
C LEU A 70 8.72 10.85 -6.53
N THR A 71 8.88 11.48 -7.71
CA THR A 71 8.11 12.68 -8.06
C THR A 71 6.63 12.35 -8.20
N PHE A 72 6.33 11.20 -8.81
CA PHE A 72 4.95 10.71 -8.89
C PHE A 72 4.39 10.40 -7.51
N ARG A 73 5.13 9.71 -6.64
CA ARG A 73 4.70 9.38 -5.27
C ARG A 73 4.39 10.64 -4.44
N LYS A 74 5.27 11.65 -4.50
CA LYS A 74 5.10 12.94 -3.80
C LYS A 74 3.80 13.65 -4.14
N ARG A 75 3.29 13.48 -5.37
CA ARG A 75 2.05 14.13 -5.81
C ARG A 75 0.78 13.45 -5.28
N GLN A 76 0.88 12.27 -4.68
CA GLN A 76 -0.27 11.50 -4.19
C GLN A 76 -0.73 11.98 -2.81
N LYS A 77 -1.22 13.22 -2.72
CA LYS A 77 -1.59 13.88 -1.45
C LYS A 77 -2.60 13.08 -0.62
N SER A 78 -3.63 12.52 -1.26
CA SER A 78 -4.65 11.70 -0.57
C SER A 78 -4.07 10.42 0.06
N LEU A 79 -3.08 9.81 -0.57
CA LEU A 79 -2.39 8.63 -0.04
C LEU A 79 -1.49 9.02 1.13
N TYR A 80 -0.76 10.13 1.01
CA TYR A 80 0.04 10.68 2.11
C TYR A 80 -0.83 10.96 3.34
N GLU A 81 -1.94 11.69 3.17
CA GLU A 81 -2.89 11.99 4.25
C GLU A 81 -3.48 10.72 4.89
N ARG A 82 -3.70 9.66 4.09
CA ARG A 82 -4.14 8.36 4.61
C ARG A 82 -3.08 7.74 5.52
N VAL A 83 -1.81 7.76 5.12
CA VAL A 83 -0.71 7.23 5.95
C VAL A 83 -0.53 8.05 7.22
N CYS A 84 -0.63 9.38 7.14
CA CYS A 84 -0.54 10.26 8.30
C CYS A 84 -1.56 9.95 9.42
N LYS A 85 -2.71 9.34 9.10
CA LYS A 85 -3.70 8.97 10.11
C LYS A 85 -3.20 7.90 11.08
N TYR A 86 -2.22 7.09 10.69
CA TYR A 86 -1.68 6.03 11.53
C TYR A 86 -0.17 6.11 11.77
N ASP A 87 0.59 6.78 10.89
CA ASP A 87 2.02 7.06 11.11
C ASP A 87 2.48 8.25 10.23
N GLU A 88 2.49 9.44 10.83
CA GLU A 88 2.94 10.67 10.18
C GLU A 88 4.44 10.67 9.84
N GLU A 89 5.27 10.11 10.72
CA GLU A 89 6.72 10.09 10.53
C GLU A 89 7.13 9.15 9.40
N ALA A 90 6.51 7.97 9.31
CA ALA A 90 6.69 7.07 8.18
C ALA A 90 6.15 7.68 6.88
N ALA A 91 5.03 8.41 6.92
CA ALA A 91 4.50 9.12 5.76
C ALA A 91 5.51 10.15 5.23
N LYS A 92 6.01 11.04 6.10
CA LYS A 92 7.03 12.04 5.77
C LYS A 92 8.27 11.37 5.17
N ARG A 93 8.77 10.30 5.80
CA ARG A 93 9.95 9.57 5.34
C ARG A 93 9.75 8.88 3.99
N HIS A 94 8.63 8.21 3.78
CA HIS A 94 8.38 7.41 2.57
C HIS A 94 8.01 8.27 1.36
N PHE A 95 7.22 9.32 1.56
CA PHE A 95 6.83 10.24 0.51
C PHE A 95 7.90 11.32 0.28
N GLN A 96 8.80 11.57 1.23
CA GLN A 96 9.83 12.62 1.18
C GLN A 96 9.25 14.01 0.83
N ILE A 97 8.07 14.31 1.39
CA ILE A 97 7.49 15.65 1.30
C ILE A 97 8.21 16.47 2.36
N TRP A 98 9.02 17.41 1.90
CA TRP A 98 9.63 18.45 2.73
C TRP A 98 8.61 19.58 2.80
N GLU A 99 8.34 20.09 4.01
CA GLU A 99 7.57 21.33 4.20
C GLU A 99 8.25 22.52 3.49
#